data_AF-A0A9E0VNN1-F1
#
_entry.id   AF-A0A9E0VNN1-F1
#
_cell.length_a   1.000
_cell.length_b   1.000
_cell.length_c   1.000
_cell.angle_alpha   90.00
_cell.angle_beta   90.00
_cell.angle_gamma   90.00
#
_symmetry.space_group_name_H-M   'P 1'
#
loop_
_entity.id
_entity.type
_entity.pdbx_description
1 polymer ?
#
loop_
_entity_poly.entity_id
_entity_poly.type
_entity_poly.pdbx_seq_one_letter_code
_entity_poly.pdbx_strand_id
1 'polypeptide(L)'
;QNLELDVMGSVNVCSKAQARQILKEFFTNYTPRSFNIAYRSGKAPMKYAIGNLNAGGEKFRVTLFVKTQEDGNFIQQLRIERE
;
A
#
# COMPACT_ATOMS: atom_id res chain seq x y z
N GLN A 1 -8.64 -11.86 -7.58
CA GLN A 1 -9.10 -10.67 -6.83
C GLN A 1 -8.27 -9.48 -7.28
N ASN A 2 -8.95 -8.39 -7.65
CA ASN A 2 -8.28 -7.15 -8.02
C ASN A 2 -8.13 -6.26 -6.79
N LEU A 3 -7.12 -5.40 -6.79
CA LEU A 3 -6.88 -4.40 -5.75
C LEU A 3 -6.83 -3.01 -6.39
N GLU A 4 -7.26 -2.02 -5.63
CA GLU A 4 -7.09 -0.62 -6.01
C GLU A 4 -5.72 -0.12 -5.54
N LEU A 5 -4.94 0.39 -6.48
CA LEU A 5 -3.60 0.91 -6.25
C LEU A 5 -3.57 2.37 -6.66
N ASP A 6 -3.33 3.25 -5.69
CA ASP A 6 -3.06 4.67 -5.93
C ASP A 6 -1.60 4.95 -5.58
N VAL A 7 -0.79 5.24 -6.59
CA VAL A 7 0.60 5.66 -6.39
C VAL A 7 0.74 7.07 -6.93
N MET A 8 1.00 8.02 -6.03
CA MET A 8 1.25 9.42 -6.37
C MET A 8 0.11 10.07 -7.17
N GLY A 9 -1.14 9.69 -6.90
CA GLY A 9 -2.33 10.18 -7.59
C GLY A 9 -2.72 9.41 -8.85
N SER A 10 -1.93 8.39 -9.25
CA SER A 10 -2.28 7.47 -10.33
C SER A 10 -3.06 6.28 -9.79
N VAL A 11 -4.39 6.31 -9.96
CA VAL A 11 -5.31 5.27 -9.48
C VAL A 11 -5.50 4.19 -10.54
N ASN A 12 -5.29 2.92 -10.15
CA ASN A 12 -5.40 1.75 -11.01
C ASN A 12 -6.14 0.63 -10.27
N VAL A 13 -7.10 -0.03 -10.93
CA VAL A 13 -7.63 -1.30 -10.47
C VAL A 13 -6.87 -2.41 -11.18
N CYS A 14 -6.11 -3.20 -10.43
CA CYS A 14 -5.12 -4.11 -11.00
C CYS A 14 -5.10 -5.48 -10.33
N SER A 15 -4.62 -6.49 -11.07
CA SER A 15 -4.33 -7.81 -10.51
C SER A 15 -3.12 -7.75 -9.57
N LYS A 16 -2.94 -8.77 -8.73
CA LYS A 16 -1.75 -8.92 -7.87
C LYS A 16 -0.43 -8.84 -8.65
N ALA A 17 -0.39 -9.39 -9.86
CA ALA A 17 0.82 -9.36 -10.69
C ALA A 17 1.12 -7.94 -11.21
N GLN A 18 0.10 -7.22 -11.69
CA GLN A 18 0.23 -5.83 -12.13
C GLN A 18 0.60 -4.90 -10.98
N ALA A 19 -0.03 -5.06 -9.81
CA ALA A 19 0.30 -4.26 -8.63
C ALA A 19 1.77 -4.42 -8.21
N ARG A 20 2.31 -5.66 -8.28
CA ARG A 20 3.73 -5.92 -8.01
C ARG A 20 4.64 -5.19 -8.99
N GLN A 21 4.27 -5.14 -10.26
CA GLN A 21 5.05 -4.44 -11.28
C GLN A 21 5.06 -2.92 -11.02
N ILE A 22 3.89 -2.34 -10.76
CA ILE A 22 3.78 -0.90 -10.44
C ILE A 22 4.59 -0.56 -9.18
N LEU A 23 4.49 -1.37 -8.12
CA LEU A 23 5.27 -1.16 -6.91
C LEU A 23 6.78 -1.35 -7.13
N LYS A 24 7.19 -2.29 -8.00
CA LYS A 24 8.59 -2.47 -8.36
C LYS A 24 9.15 -1.23 -9.05
N GLU A 25 8.40 -0.64 -9.97
CA GLU A 25 8.77 0.61 -10.64
C GLU A 25 8.86 1.78 -9.66
N PHE A 26 7.89 1.89 -8.73
CA PHE A 26 7.95 2.87 -7.64
C PHE A 26 9.24 2.73 -6.82
N PHE A 27 9.55 1.52 -6.33
CA PHE A 27 10.74 1.30 -5.49
C PHE A 27 12.07 1.33 -6.25
N THR A 28 12.04 1.24 -7.59
CA THR A 28 13.22 1.47 -8.44
C THR A 28 13.61 2.95 -8.40
N ASN A 29 12.62 3.85 -8.40
CA ASN A 29 12.83 5.30 -8.30
C ASN A 29 13.04 5.76 -6.85
N TYR A 30 12.37 5.11 -5.90
CA TYR A 30 12.41 5.44 -4.48
C TYR A 30 12.87 4.23 -3.66
N THR A 31 14.18 4.04 -3.53
CA THR A 31 14.72 2.92 -2.76
C THR A 31 14.26 2.98 -1.29
N PRO A 32 13.53 1.98 -0.78
CA PRO A 32 12.96 2.02 0.56
C PRO A 32 14.05 1.94 1.63
N ARG A 33 13.96 2.80 2.65
CA ARG A 33 14.91 2.86 3.78
C ARG A 33 14.29 2.44 5.10
N SER A 34 13.06 2.87 5.37
CA SER A 34 12.36 2.51 6.59
C SER A 34 10.85 2.59 6.40
N PHE A 35 10.12 1.72 7.08
CA PHE A 35 8.67 1.78 7.14
C PHE A 35 8.19 1.57 8.58
N ASN A 36 7.33 2.45 9.06
CA ASN A 36 6.71 2.33 10.38
C ASN A 36 5.20 2.57 10.27
N ILE A 37 4.40 1.73 10.90
CA ILE A 37 2.94 1.90 10.97
C ILE A 37 2.61 2.84 12.11
N ALA A 38 2.19 4.06 11.77
CA ALA A 38 1.81 5.10 12.72
C ALA A 38 0.42 4.87 13.33
N TYR A 39 -0.48 4.23 12.57
CA TYR A 39 -1.84 4.01 13.02
C TYR A 39 -2.42 2.70 12.46
N ARG A 40 -3.19 2.00 13.29
CA ARG A 40 -3.95 0.80 12.90
C ARG A 40 -5.35 0.90 13.49
N SER A 41 -6.35 0.48 12.75
CA SER A 41 -7.72 0.40 13.24
C SER A 41 -8.54 -0.57 12.37
N GLY A 42 -9.80 -0.74 12.74
CA GLY A 42 -10.71 -1.73 12.17
C GLY A 42 -10.61 -3.11 12.82
N LYS A 43 -11.59 -3.95 12.51
CA LYS A 43 -11.75 -5.32 12.98
C LYS A 43 -12.18 -6.20 11.81
N ALA A 44 -11.97 -7.51 11.90
CA ALA A 44 -12.41 -8.41 10.84
C ALA A 44 -13.91 -8.16 10.50
N PRO A 45 -14.28 -8.14 9.21
CA PRO A 45 -13.46 -8.48 8.05
C PRO A 45 -12.66 -7.32 7.44
N MET A 46 -12.71 -6.10 7.99
CA MET A 46 -12.06 -4.91 7.40
C MET A 46 -11.13 -4.21 8.38
N LYS A 47 -9.84 -4.20 8.06
CA LYS A 47 -8.79 -3.53 8.83
C LYS A 47 -8.13 -2.46 7.96
N TYR A 48 -7.58 -1.44 8.59
CA TYR A 48 -6.74 -0.48 7.89
C TYR A 48 -5.51 -0.09 8.72
N ALA A 49 -4.47 0.32 8.01
CA ALA A 49 -3.25 0.82 8.61
C ALA A 49 -2.72 2.01 7.82
N ILE A 50 -2.14 2.97 8.52
CA ILE A 50 -1.41 4.10 7.95
C ILE A 50 0.03 3.99 8.44
N GLY A 51 0.97 4.02 7.51
CA GLY A 51 2.39 4.01 7.82
C GLY A 51 3.18 5.07 7.09
N ASN A 52 4.32 5.43 7.67
CA ASN A 52 5.26 6.38 7.13
C ASN A 52 6.41 5.60 6.49
N LEU A 53 6.63 5.82 5.20
CA LEU A 53 7.69 5.21 4.40
C LEU A 53 8.74 6.28 4.09
N ASN A 54 9.99 6.03 4.46
CA ASN A 54 11.11 6.80 3.94
C ASN A 54 11.72 6.03 2.76
N ALA A 55 11.78 6.65 1.59
CA ALA A 55 12.26 6.01 0.37
C ALA A 55 12.86 7.05 -0.59
N GLY A 56 14.00 6.75 -1.22
CA GLY A 56 14.64 7.68 -2.17
C GLY A 56 15.07 9.04 -1.59
N GLY A 57 15.16 9.17 -0.26
CA GLY A 57 15.40 10.45 0.41
C GLY A 57 14.12 11.26 0.69
N GLU A 58 12.96 10.75 0.29
CA GLU A 58 11.65 11.36 0.49
C GLU A 58 10.83 10.61 1.55
N LYS A 59 9.73 11.24 1.97
CA LYS A 59 8.75 10.63 2.87
C LYS A 59 7.43 10.44 2.14
N PHE A 60 6.82 9.28 2.38
CA PHE A 60 5.53 8.91 1.84
C PHE A 60 4.62 8.42 2.95
N ARG A 61 3.34 8.77 2.86
CA ARG A 61 2.27 8.14 3.60
C ARG A 61 1.76 6.94 2.81
N VAL A 62 1.74 5.78 3.45
CA VAL A 62 1.18 4.54 2.91
C VAL A 62 -0.11 4.22 3.67
N THR A 63 -1.22 4.15 2.95
CA THR A 63 -2.51 3.70 3.50
C THR A 63 -2.86 2.33 2.94
N LEU A 64 -3.22 1.40 3.83
CA LEU A 64 -3.58 0.03 3.49
C LEU A 64 -5.00 -0.25 3.98
N PHE A 65 -5.87 -0.74 3.08
CA PHE A 65 -7.12 -1.38 3.45
C PHE A 65 -7.01 -2.88 3.21
N VAL A 66 -7.26 -3.65 4.25
CA VAL A 66 -7.07 -5.10 4.30
C VAL A 66 -8.39 -5.77 4.60
N LYS A 67 -8.78 -6.71 3.73
CA LYS A 67 -9.92 -7.59 3.93
C LYS A 67 -9.46 -8.92 4.51
N THR A 68 -10.00 -9.30 5.66
CA THR A 68 -9.83 -10.62 6.27
C THR A 68 -10.93 -11.56 5.74
N GLN A 69 -10.52 -12.72 5.26
CA GLN A 69 -11.35 -13.82 4.76
C GLN A 69 -10.90 -15.13 5.43
N GLU A 70 -11.62 -16.23 5.23
CA GLU A 70 -11.26 -17.53 5.81
C GLU A 70 -9.84 -17.99 5.41
N ASP A 71 -9.44 -17.70 4.17
CA ASP A 71 -8.16 -18.04 3.57
C ASP A 71 -7.04 -17.01 3.85
N GLY A 72 -7.32 -15.94 4.61
CA GLY A 72 -6.30 -15.03 5.13
C GLY A 72 -6.62 -13.54 4.97
N ASN A 73 -5.58 -12.72 4.96
CA ASN A 73 -5.68 -11.26 4.86
C ASN A 73 -5.21 -10.79 3.48
N PHE A 74 -6.03 -10.00 2.81
CA PHE A 74 -5.80 -9.53 1.45
C PHE A 74 -5.85 -8.01 1.39
N ILE A 75 -4.88 -7.40 0.71
CA ILE A 75 -4.90 -5.97 0.45
C ILE A 75 -6.00 -5.72 -0.58
N GLN A 76 -7.02 -4.95 -0.18
CA GLN A 76 -8.08 -4.49 -1.07
C GLN A 76 -7.69 -3.16 -1.73
N GLN A 77 -7.00 -2.30 -0.98
CA GLN A 77 -6.49 -1.04 -1.49
C GLN A 77 -5.14 -0.71 -0.86
N LEU A 78 -4.24 -0.16 -1.68
CA LEU A 78 -2.96 0.39 -1.26
C LEU A 78 -2.80 1.77 -1.88
N ARG A 79 -2.48 2.75 -1.05
CA ARG A 79 -2.25 4.13 -1.46
C ARG A 79 -0.90 4.61 -0.98
N ILE A 80 -0.11 5.22 -1.87
CA ILE A 80 1.18 5.83 -1.56
C ILE A 80 1.11 7.29 -1.99
N GLU A 81 1.21 8.19 -1.02
CA GLU A 81 1.19 9.64 -1.21
C GLU A 81 2.50 10.22 -0.71
N ARG A 82 3.09 11.16 -1.45
CA ARG A 82 4.22 11.95 -0.93
C ARG A 82 3.72 12.85 0.21
N GLU A 83 4.50 12.96 1.28
CA GLU A 83 4.22 13.91 2.37
C GLU A 83 4.50 15.36 1.97
#